data_AF-A0A1B9DFF0-F1
#
_entry.id   AF-A0A1B9DFF0-F1
#
_cell.length_a   1.000
_cell.length_b   1.000
_cell.length_c   1.000
_cell.angle_alpha   90.00
_cell.angle_beta   90.00
_cell.angle_gamma   90.00
#
_symmetry.space_group_name_H-M   'P 1'
#
loop_
_entity.id
_entity.type
_entity.pdbx_description
1 polymer ?
#
loop_
_entity_poly.entity_id
_entity_poly.type
_entity_poly.pdbx_seq_one_letter_code
_entity_poly.pdbx_strand_id
1 'polypeptide(L)'
;MNARGLRRYVDDLLRGRRPRPFAPDDFEAAQLRTAIELRAAGRRGEAPRGEFLDDLHRRLAEQMSDARPEAAPKHGSTRRHVLVGTSAAAAAAVTAVSIDRAVVTGRSGGVPAADDAPLTPNAGTWQRVAASSDVPDGAMHPFDLGSVSGFVRRVDGRPRAVSGVCTHQGCRLWFDAPDDTLRCPCHSTSFSPSGQVLTHQLPIAPKPLPPLLVRESEGFIEVFAPARPDRPA
;
A
#
# COMPACT_ATOMS: atom_id res chain seq x y z
N MET A 1 14.55 -16.09 -22.01
CA MET A 1 14.36 -17.49 -22.50
C MET A 1 14.07 -17.43 -24.01
N ASN A 2 13.95 -18.52 -24.77
CA ASN A 2 13.44 -18.42 -26.15
C ASN A 2 11.91 -18.52 -26.17
N ALA A 3 11.25 -17.98 -27.21
CA ALA A 3 9.78 -17.92 -27.27
C ALA A 3 9.09 -19.29 -27.09
N ARG A 4 9.71 -20.37 -27.57
CA ARG A 4 9.22 -21.75 -27.40
C ARG A 4 9.30 -22.21 -25.94
N GLY A 5 10.37 -21.85 -25.24
CA GLY A 5 10.54 -22.12 -23.82
C GLY A 5 9.52 -21.39 -22.97
N LEU A 6 9.28 -20.11 -23.26
CA LEU A 6 8.31 -19.29 -22.52
C LEU A 6 6.89 -19.83 -22.69
N ARG A 7 6.51 -20.18 -23.92
CA ARG A 7 5.21 -20.81 -24.19
C ARG A 7 5.04 -22.09 -23.39
N ARG A 8 6.07 -22.96 -23.35
CA ARG A 8 6.04 -24.19 -22.56
C ARG A 8 5.90 -23.91 -21.06
N TYR A 9 6.60 -22.89 -20.55
CA TYR A 9 6.49 -22.47 -19.16
C TYR A 9 5.07 -22.03 -18.81
N VAL A 10 4.47 -21.16 -19.63
CA VAL A 10 3.09 -20.68 -19.46
C VAL A 10 2.10 -21.86 -19.54
N ASP A 11 2.32 -22.77 -20.50
CA ASP A 11 1.51 -23.98 -20.68
C ASP A 11 1.55 -24.92 -19.46
N ASP A 12 2.71 -25.08 -18.83
CA ASP A 12 2.87 -25.85 -17.61
C ASP A 12 2.18 -25.18 -16.43
N LEU A 13 2.34 -23.86 -16.31
CA LEU A 13 1.72 -23.05 -15.26
C LEU A 13 0.19 -23.13 -15.31
N LEU A 14 -0.41 -22.92 -16.48
CA LEU A 14 -1.87 -22.95 -16.68
C LEU A 14 -2.45 -24.34 -16.42
N ARG A 15 -1.70 -25.41 -16.69
CA ARG A 15 -2.08 -26.80 -16.38
C ARG A 15 -1.80 -27.21 -14.93
N GLY A 16 -1.34 -26.30 -14.09
CA GLY A 16 -1.02 -26.56 -12.68
C GLY A 16 0.23 -27.40 -12.43
N ARG A 17 1.07 -27.61 -13.46
CA ARG A 17 2.37 -28.26 -13.32
C ARG A 17 3.39 -27.25 -12.80
N ARG A 18 4.44 -27.74 -12.13
CA ARG A 18 5.57 -26.89 -11.69
C ARG A 18 6.52 -26.65 -12.87
N PRO A 19 6.61 -25.44 -13.43
CA PRO A 19 7.51 -25.16 -14.53
C PRO A 19 8.97 -25.09 -14.04
N ARG A 20 9.92 -25.28 -14.97
CA ARG A 20 11.36 -25.22 -14.64
C ARG A 20 11.81 -23.78 -14.36
N PRO A 21 12.68 -23.55 -13.35
CA PRO A 21 13.21 -22.21 -13.06
C PRO A 21 13.97 -21.61 -14.26
N PHE A 22 13.84 -20.29 -14.44
CA PHE A 22 14.64 -19.51 -15.39
C PHE A 22 14.68 -18.05 -14.95
N ALA A 23 15.60 -17.26 -15.55
CA ALA A 23 15.68 -15.82 -15.36
C ALA A 23 14.90 -15.10 -16.49
N PRO A 24 13.72 -14.51 -16.22
CA PRO A 24 12.94 -13.78 -17.22
C PRO A 24 13.49 -12.37 -17.45
N ASP A 25 13.34 -11.87 -18.68
CA ASP A 25 13.40 -10.42 -18.95
C ASP A 25 12.06 -9.73 -18.61
N ASP A 26 12.00 -8.40 -18.73
CA ASP A 26 10.81 -7.61 -18.35
C ASP A 26 9.55 -7.98 -19.15
N PHE A 27 9.72 -8.31 -20.44
CA PHE A 27 8.61 -8.70 -21.31
C PHE A 27 8.10 -10.10 -20.95
N GLU A 28 9.02 -11.05 -20.75
CA GLU A 28 8.71 -12.39 -20.26
C GLU A 28 8.01 -12.32 -18.89
N ALA A 29 8.49 -11.47 -17.97
CA ALA A 29 7.89 -11.27 -16.66
C ALA A 29 6.46 -10.72 -16.75
N ALA A 30 6.18 -9.78 -17.67
CA ALA A 30 4.83 -9.28 -17.90
C ALA A 30 3.88 -10.40 -18.36
N GLN A 31 4.30 -11.22 -19.32
CA GLN A 31 3.51 -12.36 -19.79
C GLN A 31 3.25 -13.40 -18.69
N LEU A 32 4.24 -13.63 -17.82
CA LEU A 32 4.08 -14.51 -16.66
C LEU A 32 3.04 -13.98 -15.67
N ARG A 33 3.03 -12.68 -15.36
CA ARG A 33 2.03 -12.08 -14.45
C ARG A 33 0.62 -12.30 -14.97
N THR A 34 0.38 -12.05 -16.26
CA THR A 34 -0.92 -12.31 -16.90
C THR A 34 -1.32 -13.79 -16.81
N ALA A 35 -0.39 -14.72 -17.05
CA ALA A 35 -0.68 -16.15 -16.94
C ALA A 35 -1.03 -16.58 -15.49
N ILE A 36 -0.36 -15.98 -14.49
CA ILE A 36 -0.67 -16.20 -13.07
C ILE A 36 -2.08 -15.69 -12.74
N GLU A 37 -2.45 -14.50 -13.19
CA GLU A 37 -3.77 -13.91 -13.00
C GLU A 37 -4.88 -14.77 -13.61
N LEU A 38 -4.70 -15.23 -14.85
CA LEU A 38 -5.65 -16.12 -15.52
C LEU A 38 -5.85 -17.44 -14.77
N ARG A 39 -4.76 -18.01 -14.24
CA ARG A 39 -4.83 -19.22 -13.41
C ARG A 39 -5.57 -18.96 -12.10
N ALA A 40 -5.32 -17.82 -11.46
CA ALA A 40 -5.98 -17.44 -10.21
C ALA A 40 -7.49 -17.20 -10.42
N ALA A 41 -7.86 -16.57 -11.54
CA ALA A 41 -9.25 -16.34 -11.92
C ALA A 41 -10.01 -17.65 -12.19
N GLY A 42 -9.34 -18.66 -12.77
CA GLY A 42 -9.92 -20.00 -13.00
C GLY A 42 -10.17 -20.83 -11.74
N ARG A 43 -9.56 -20.48 -10.59
CA ARG A 43 -9.73 -21.16 -9.30
C ARG A 43 -10.69 -20.44 -8.34
N ARG A 44 -11.57 -19.58 -8.85
CA ARG A 44 -12.52 -18.82 -8.04
C ARG A 44 -13.55 -19.77 -7.39
N GLY A 45 -13.36 -20.08 -6.10
CA GLY A 45 -14.29 -20.87 -5.29
C GLY A 45 -13.69 -22.05 -4.53
N GLU A 46 -12.43 -22.43 -4.79
CA GLU A 46 -11.78 -23.55 -4.10
C GLU A 46 -10.85 -23.03 -3.00
N ALA A 47 -11.26 -23.20 -1.74
CA ALA A 47 -10.44 -22.84 -0.59
C ALA A 47 -9.07 -23.55 -0.65
N PRO A 48 -7.98 -22.91 -0.20
CA PRO A 48 -6.70 -23.59 -0.04
C PRO A 48 -6.87 -24.82 0.87
N ARG A 49 -6.09 -25.87 0.60
CA ARG A 49 -6.09 -27.09 1.42
C ARG A 49 -5.61 -26.74 2.84
N GLY A 50 -6.25 -27.29 3.88
CA GLY A 50 -5.89 -27.01 5.28
C GLY A 50 -4.41 -27.26 5.57
N GLU A 51 -3.88 -28.40 5.12
CA GLU A 51 -2.46 -28.77 5.28
C GLU A 51 -1.48 -27.71 4.73
N PHE A 52 -1.85 -27.04 3.63
CA PHE A 52 -1.04 -25.98 3.04
C PHE A 52 -1.04 -24.72 3.91
N LEU A 53 -2.21 -24.37 4.48
CA LEU A 53 -2.33 -23.22 5.38
C LEU A 53 -1.56 -23.47 6.68
N ASP A 54 -1.64 -24.69 7.23
CA ASP A 54 -0.90 -25.07 8.44
C ASP A 54 0.63 -25.03 8.20
N ASP A 55 1.10 -25.53 7.06
CA ASP A 55 2.51 -25.45 6.68
C ASP A 55 2.97 -24.00 6.46
N LEU A 56 2.13 -23.17 5.83
CA LEU A 56 2.42 -21.75 5.62
C LEU A 56 2.49 -20.98 6.96
N HIS A 57 1.53 -21.20 7.86
CA HIS A 57 1.52 -20.58 9.18
C HIS A 57 2.77 -20.96 9.98
N ARG A 58 3.18 -22.23 9.96
CA ARG A 58 4.39 -22.70 10.64
C ARG A 58 5.65 -22.01 10.10
N ARG A 59 5.82 -21.93 8.77
CA ARG A 59 6.99 -21.24 8.17
C ARG A 59 7.02 -19.74 8.48
N LEU A 60 5.87 -19.08 8.44
CA LEU A 60 5.78 -17.66 8.80
C LEU A 60 6.09 -17.46 10.28
N ALA A 61 5.59 -18.32 11.16
CA ALA A 61 5.93 -18.30 12.57
C ALA A 61 7.43 -18.49 12.79
N GLU A 62 8.08 -19.45 12.11
CA GLU A 62 9.53 -19.65 12.17
C GLU A 62 10.30 -18.39 11.70
N GLN A 63 9.92 -17.80 10.57
CA GLN A 63 10.55 -16.57 10.07
C GLN A 63 10.35 -15.34 10.97
N MET A 64 9.22 -15.28 11.68
CA MET A 64 8.91 -14.21 12.62
C MET A 64 9.50 -14.44 14.01
N SER A 65 9.81 -15.70 14.36
CA SER A 65 10.33 -16.09 15.68
C SER A 65 11.86 -16.08 15.77
N ASP A 66 12.59 -16.13 14.65
CA ASP A 66 14.01 -15.79 14.63
C ASP A 66 14.15 -14.27 14.89
N ALA A 67 14.64 -13.73 16.02
CA ALA A 67 15.76 -14.16 16.84
C ALA A 67 16.89 -14.72 15.98
N ARG A 68 17.71 -13.81 15.43
CA ARG A 68 18.91 -14.09 14.61
C ARG A 68 19.50 -15.47 14.94
N PRO A 69 19.43 -16.47 14.03
CA PRO A 69 20.13 -17.71 14.25
C PRO A 69 21.62 -17.36 14.36
N GLU A 70 22.21 -17.77 15.48
CA GLU A 70 23.64 -17.73 15.71
C GLU A 70 24.35 -18.34 14.49
N ALA A 71 25.37 -17.64 14.00
CA ALA A 71 26.06 -17.97 12.78
C ALA A 71 26.47 -19.45 12.75
N ALA A 72 25.91 -20.21 11.81
CA ALA A 72 26.36 -21.56 11.51
C ALA A 72 27.90 -21.56 11.27
N PRO A 73 28.62 -22.61 11.69
CA PRO A 73 30.07 -22.65 11.59
C PRO A 73 30.52 -22.52 10.14
N LYS A 74 31.41 -21.55 9.91
CA LYS A 74 32.04 -21.27 8.62
C LYS A 74 32.70 -22.56 8.11
N HIS A 75 32.16 -23.13 7.05
CA HIS A 75 32.86 -24.15 6.28
C HIS A 75 34.21 -23.57 5.83
N GLY A 76 35.27 -24.32 6.13
CA GLY A 76 36.65 -23.87 6.04
C GLY A 76 37.00 -23.30 4.67
N SER A 77 37.50 -22.06 4.69
CA SER A 77 38.18 -21.42 3.57
C SER A 77 39.37 -22.29 3.14
N THR A 78 39.26 -22.98 2.00
CA THR A 78 40.43 -23.58 1.35
C THR A 78 41.31 -22.49 0.78
N ARG A 79 42.57 -22.46 1.23
CA ARG A 79 43.68 -21.65 0.71
C ARG A 79 43.85 -21.84 -0.81
N ARG A 80 43.18 -21.01 -1.61
CA ARG A 80 43.42 -20.71 -3.05
C ARG A 80 42.27 -19.74 -3.40
N HIS A 81 42.47 -18.43 -3.47
CA HIS A 81 43.29 -17.77 -4.46
C HIS A 81 43.97 -16.53 -3.88
N VAL A 82 45.25 -16.44 -4.24
CA VAL A 82 46.23 -15.41 -3.97
C VAL A 82 45.90 -14.13 -4.75
N LEU A 83 46.27 -13.00 -4.13
CA LEU A 83 46.62 -11.70 -4.71
C LEU A 83 46.37 -11.50 -6.22
N VAL A 84 45.44 -10.59 -6.50
CA VAL A 84 45.58 -9.54 -7.52
C VAL A 84 44.99 -8.31 -6.84
N GLY A 85 45.66 -7.21 -6.55
CA GLY A 85 46.90 -6.64 -7.04
C GLY A 85 46.68 -5.13 -6.90
N THR A 86 47.25 -4.52 -5.86
CA THR A 86 47.25 -3.06 -5.65
C THR A 86 48.15 -2.40 -6.69
N SER A 87 47.67 -1.35 -7.37
CA SER A 87 48.53 -0.25 -7.86
C SER A 87 47.71 1.03 -8.05
N ALA A 88 48.37 2.15 -7.80
CA ALA A 88 47.80 3.46 -7.49
C ALA A 88 47.74 4.43 -8.69
N ALA A 89 46.94 5.49 -8.48
CA ALA A 89 47.04 6.87 -8.98
C ALA A 89 46.85 7.18 -10.48
N ALA A 90 45.84 8.02 -10.79
CA ALA A 90 46.01 9.40 -11.29
C ALA A 90 44.64 10.03 -11.64
N ALA A 91 44.54 11.34 -11.47
CA ALA A 91 43.35 12.16 -11.59
C ALA A 91 42.62 12.06 -12.95
N ALA A 92 41.28 12.02 -12.91
CA ALA A 92 40.43 12.26 -14.08
C ALA A 92 39.43 13.38 -13.76
N ALA A 93 39.38 14.35 -14.67
CA ALA A 93 38.75 15.65 -14.54
C ALA A 93 37.24 15.59 -14.24
N VAL A 94 36.79 16.55 -13.42
CA VAL A 94 35.38 16.87 -13.22
C VAL A 94 34.84 17.47 -14.52
N THR A 95 34.08 16.69 -15.30
CA THR A 95 33.18 17.25 -16.32
C THR A 95 31.77 17.20 -15.79
N ALA A 96 31.33 18.31 -15.19
CA ALA A 96 29.92 18.58 -14.96
C ALA A 96 29.22 18.75 -16.31
N VAL A 97 28.31 17.85 -16.64
CA VAL A 97 27.38 18.03 -17.76
C VAL A 97 26.08 18.57 -17.18
N SER A 98 25.95 19.90 -17.15
CA SER A 98 24.67 20.59 -16.97
C SER A 98 23.94 20.57 -18.31
N ILE A 99 22.97 19.66 -18.46
CA ILE A 99 22.03 19.72 -19.58
C ILE A 99 20.95 20.73 -19.23
N ASP A 100 21.00 21.83 -19.97
CA ASP A 100 20.05 22.93 -20.02
C ASP A 100 18.60 22.41 -20.17
N ARG A 101 17.76 22.64 -19.15
CA ARG A 101 16.30 22.48 -19.26
C ARG A 101 15.62 23.84 -19.10
N ALA A 102 16.01 24.77 -19.97
CA ALA A 102 15.37 26.06 -20.13
C ALA A 102 14.44 26.08 -21.37
N VAL A 103 13.65 25.01 -21.60
CA VAL A 103 12.51 25.03 -22.54
C VAL A 103 11.36 24.18 -22.00
N VAL A 104 10.90 24.46 -20.78
CA VAL A 104 9.49 24.25 -20.36
C VAL A 104 9.10 25.38 -19.39
N THR A 105 9.41 26.63 -19.75
CA THR A 105 8.78 27.82 -19.16
C THR A 105 7.59 28.18 -20.03
N GLY A 106 6.54 27.37 -19.94
CA GLY A 106 5.37 27.54 -20.77
C GLY A 106 4.21 26.73 -20.24
N ARG A 107 3.37 27.39 -19.44
CA ARG A 107 2.08 26.91 -18.93
C ARG A 107 2.15 26.03 -17.69
N SER A 108 2.59 26.63 -16.58
CA SER A 108 1.97 26.37 -15.28
C SER A 108 0.51 26.80 -15.34
N GLY A 109 -0.33 26.01 -16.01
CA GLY A 109 -1.73 25.96 -15.64
C GLY A 109 -1.75 25.34 -14.26
N GLY A 110 -1.98 26.17 -13.23
CA GLY A 110 -2.20 25.68 -11.88
C GLY A 110 -3.23 24.55 -11.96
N VAL A 111 -2.83 23.35 -11.55
CA VAL A 111 -3.81 22.31 -11.25
C VAL A 111 -4.68 22.94 -10.16
N PRO A 112 -6.02 23.03 -10.35
CA PRO A 112 -6.87 23.56 -9.31
C PRO A 112 -6.60 22.76 -8.03
N ALA A 113 -6.55 23.48 -6.90
CA ALA A 113 -6.47 22.87 -5.58
C ALA A 113 -7.45 21.69 -5.53
N ALA A 114 -6.98 20.56 -5.03
CA ALA A 114 -7.80 19.35 -4.90
C ALA A 114 -9.14 19.76 -4.28
N ASP A 115 -10.23 19.45 -4.97
CA ASP A 115 -11.57 19.71 -4.46
C ASP A 115 -11.67 19.06 -3.07
N ASP A 116 -11.81 19.88 -2.02
CA ASP A 116 -12.18 19.46 -0.66
C ASP A 116 -13.63 18.90 -0.62
N ALA A 117 -14.15 18.45 -1.77
CA ALA A 117 -15.46 17.90 -1.92
C ALA A 117 -15.54 16.55 -1.19
N PRO A 118 -16.57 16.35 -0.34
CA PRO A 118 -16.78 15.07 0.31
C PRO A 118 -16.96 13.93 -0.68
N LEU A 119 -16.44 12.75 -0.35
CA LEU A 119 -16.77 11.54 -1.09
C LEU A 119 -18.28 11.27 -0.97
N THR A 120 -18.93 11.21 -2.13
CA THR A 120 -20.36 10.96 -2.27
C THR A 120 -20.56 9.68 -3.08
N PRO A 121 -20.98 8.57 -2.44
CA PRO A 121 -21.41 7.37 -3.16
C PRO A 121 -22.57 7.68 -4.10
N ASN A 122 -22.60 7.03 -5.27
CA ASN A 122 -23.72 7.08 -6.21
C ASN A 122 -25.02 6.51 -5.60
N ALA A 123 -24.89 5.48 -4.77
CA ALA A 123 -25.94 4.94 -3.92
C ALA A 123 -25.37 4.73 -2.51
N GLY A 124 -26.01 5.29 -1.49
CA GLY A 124 -25.53 5.21 -0.12
C GLY A 124 -26.64 5.30 0.92
N THR A 125 -26.30 4.90 2.13
CA THR A 125 -27.15 5.02 3.32
C THR A 125 -26.34 5.62 4.47
N TRP A 126 -27.03 6.31 5.38
CA TRP A 126 -26.42 6.75 6.63
C TRP A 126 -26.20 5.55 7.54
N GLN A 127 -24.94 5.32 7.92
CA GLN A 127 -24.52 4.19 8.73
C GLN A 127 -23.85 4.68 10.00
N ARG A 128 -24.28 4.15 11.14
CA ARG A 128 -23.73 4.50 12.46
C ARG A 128 -22.27 4.04 12.55
N VAL A 129 -21.39 4.94 12.99
CA VAL A 129 -19.95 4.69 13.16
C VAL A 129 -19.48 4.82 14.61
N ALA A 130 -20.21 5.57 15.44
CA ALA A 130 -19.96 5.72 16.88
C ALA A 130 -21.22 6.24 17.60
N ALA A 131 -21.33 6.01 18.91
CA ALA A 131 -22.22 6.83 19.73
C ALA A 131 -21.61 8.23 19.88
N SER A 132 -22.45 9.27 19.94
CA SER A 132 -21.98 10.66 20.06
C SER A 132 -21.16 10.89 21.33
N SER A 133 -21.52 10.19 22.42
CA SER A 133 -20.79 10.20 23.70
C SER A 133 -19.36 9.65 23.60
N ASP A 134 -19.10 8.78 22.63
CA ASP A 134 -17.81 8.10 22.47
C ASP A 134 -16.80 8.96 21.71
N VAL A 135 -17.24 10.12 21.17
CA VAL A 135 -16.40 11.07 20.43
C VAL A 135 -16.49 12.47 21.05
N PRO A 136 -15.78 12.70 22.17
CA PRO A 136 -15.58 14.04 22.74
C PRO A 136 -14.90 15.00 21.75
N ASP A 137 -14.99 16.30 22.04
CA ASP A 137 -14.30 17.33 21.25
C ASP A 137 -12.78 17.11 21.26
N GLY A 138 -12.17 17.14 20.08
CA GLY A 138 -10.75 16.89 19.92
C GLY A 138 -10.32 15.41 19.94
N ALA A 139 -11.19 14.44 20.29
CA ALA A 139 -10.84 13.02 20.27
C ALA A 139 -11.01 12.41 18.87
N MET A 140 -10.05 11.59 18.44
CA MET A 140 -10.12 10.84 17.18
C MET A 140 -10.68 9.44 17.42
N HIS A 141 -11.70 9.06 16.64
CA HIS A 141 -12.33 7.75 16.72
C HIS A 141 -12.28 7.04 15.35
N PRO A 142 -11.60 5.89 15.22
CA PRO A 142 -11.56 5.12 13.98
C PRO A 142 -12.88 4.37 13.74
N PHE A 143 -13.21 4.08 12.47
CA PHE A 143 -14.31 3.20 12.11
C PHE A 143 -14.01 2.40 10.83
N ASP A 144 -14.66 1.24 10.70
CA ASP A 144 -14.62 0.41 9.49
C ASP A 144 -16.04 -0.10 9.17
N LEU A 145 -16.60 0.33 8.05
CA LEU A 145 -17.90 -0.13 7.54
C LEU A 145 -17.74 -1.28 6.53
N GLY A 146 -16.53 -1.76 6.28
CA GLY A 146 -16.18 -2.74 5.24
C GLY A 146 -15.96 -2.09 3.88
N SER A 147 -16.94 -1.33 3.39
CA SER A 147 -16.86 -0.58 2.12
C SER A 147 -16.16 0.77 2.26
N VAL A 148 -16.24 1.39 3.43
CA VAL A 148 -15.61 2.66 3.77
C VAL A 148 -15.02 2.56 5.17
N SER A 149 -13.74 2.88 5.31
CA SER A 149 -13.07 3.02 6.60
C SER A 149 -12.56 4.44 6.76
N GLY A 150 -12.57 4.94 7.98
CA GLY A 150 -12.17 6.32 8.24
C GLY A 150 -12.01 6.64 9.71
N PHE A 151 -11.91 7.94 9.96
CA PHE A 151 -11.82 8.48 11.28
C PHE A 151 -12.84 9.60 11.44
N VAL A 152 -13.44 9.70 12.61
CA VAL A 152 -14.28 10.83 13.01
C VAL A 152 -13.66 11.55 14.20
N ARG A 153 -13.69 12.87 14.14
CA ARG A 153 -13.28 13.76 15.23
C ARG A 153 -14.29 14.88 15.33
N ARG A 154 -14.51 15.39 16.54
CA ARG A 154 -15.32 16.58 16.76
C ARG A 154 -14.42 17.82 16.87
N VAL A 155 -14.81 18.88 16.17
CA VAL A 155 -14.15 20.18 16.16
C VAL A 155 -15.22 21.24 16.39
N ASP A 156 -15.05 22.03 17.45
CA ASP A 156 -16.01 23.05 17.89
C ASP A 156 -17.42 22.47 18.05
N GLY A 157 -17.50 21.28 18.65
CA GLY A 157 -18.78 20.61 18.90
C GLY A 157 -19.37 19.89 17.67
N ARG A 158 -18.77 20.02 16.48
CA ARG A 158 -19.32 19.44 15.24
C ARG A 158 -18.51 18.25 14.75
N PRO A 159 -19.14 17.13 14.34
CA PRO A 159 -18.40 16.01 13.79
C PRO A 159 -17.79 16.37 12.43
N ARG A 160 -16.59 15.82 12.18
CA ARG A 160 -15.86 15.82 10.92
C ARG A 160 -15.34 14.41 10.69
N ALA A 161 -15.48 13.91 9.48
CA ALA A 161 -14.96 12.59 9.12
C ALA A 161 -14.06 12.68 7.89
N VAL A 162 -12.99 11.90 7.90
CA VAL A 162 -12.02 11.81 6.80
C VAL A 162 -11.77 10.35 6.44
N SER A 163 -11.47 10.10 5.17
CA SER A 163 -11.11 8.76 4.70
C SER A 163 -9.88 8.22 5.42
N GLY A 164 -9.93 6.95 5.83
CA GLY A 164 -8.80 6.25 6.46
C GLY A 164 -7.89 5.56 5.45
N VAL A 165 -8.00 5.92 4.17
CA VAL A 165 -7.31 5.29 3.05
C VAL A 165 -6.31 6.27 2.45
N CYS A 166 -5.04 5.90 2.46
CA CYS A 166 -3.98 6.71 1.88
C CYS A 166 -4.22 6.92 0.38
N THR A 167 -4.25 8.17 -0.06
CA THR A 167 -4.46 8.59 -1.46
C THR A 167 -3.30 8.27 -2.41
N HIS A 168 -2.19 7.72 -1.90
CA HIS A 168 -1.09 7.24 -2.72
C HIS A 168 -1.41 5.88 -3.38
N GLN A 169 -1.56 4.83 -2.57
CA GLN A 169 -1.75 3.44 -3.03
C GLN A 169 -2.81 2.67 -2.23
N GLY A 170 -3.65 3.37 -1.45
CA GLY A 170 -4.78 2.75 -0.77
C GLY A 170 -4.46 2.02 0.54
N CYS A 171 -3.26 2.18 1.11
CA CYS A 171 -2.93 1.63 2.42
C CYS A 171 -3.89 2.19 3.51
N ARG A 172 -4.32 1.34 4.44
CA ARG A 172 -5.07 1.78 5.63
C ARG A 172 -4.16 2.63 6.53
N LEU A 173 -4.68 3.75 6.99
CA LEU A 173 -4.00 4.64 7.92
C LEU A 173 -4.25 4.19 9.36
N TRP A 174 -3.35 4.57 10.25
CA TRP A 174 -3.54 4.48 11.69
C TRP A 174 -3.39 5.88 12.32
N PHE A 175 -4.04 6.11 13.45
CA PHE A 175 -3.94 7.38 14.18
C PHE A 175 -2.83 7.32 15.22
N ASP A 176 -1.89 8.25 15.11
CA ASP A 176 -0.79 8.47 16.03
C ASP A 176 -1.21 9.55 17.03
N ALA A 177 -1.76 9.13 18.18
CA ALA A 177 -2.34 10.03 19.16
C ALA A 177 -1.33 11.03 19.77
N PRO A 178 -0.08 10.63 20.13
CA PRO A 178 0.94 11.57 20.58
C PRO A 178 1.22 12.72 19.61
N ASP A 179 1.23 12.45 18.31
CA ASP A 179 1.56 13.43 17.27
C ASP A 179 0.31 14.10 16.64
N ASP A 180 -0.90 13.68 17.03
CA ASP A 180 -2.20 14.05 16.41
C ASP A 180 -2.15 13.91 14.87
N THR A 181 -1.63 12.79 14.36
CA THR A 181 -1.50 12.56 12.91
C THR A 181 -2.07 11.22 12.44
N LEU A 182 -2.52 11.17 11.18
CA LEU A 182 -2.90 9.94 10.50
C LEU A 182 -1.72 9.46 9.67
N ARG A 183 -1.19 8.27 9.97
CA ARG A 183 0.07 7.78 9.39
C ARG A 183 -0.15 6.58 8.48
N CYS A 184 0.51 6.62 7.33
CA CYS A 184 0.55 5.52 6.37
C CYS A 184 1.77 4.63 6.67
N PRO A 185 1.58 3.31 6.87
CA PRO A 185 2.68 2.39 7.19
C PRO A 185 3.62 2.12 6.01
N CYS A 186 3.24 2.52 4.78
CA CYS A 186 3.91 2.08 3.56
C CYS A 186 5.14 2.94 3.20
N HIS A 187 5.05 4.28 3.25
CA HIS A 187 6.11 5.19 2.80
C HIS A 187 6.19 6.46 3.65
N SER A 188 5.90 6.33 4.95
CA SER A 188 5.96 7.41 5.95
C SER A 188 5.17 8.68 5.58
N THR A 189 4.15 8.57 4.74
CA THR A 189 3.23 9.68 4.49
C THR A 189 2.37 9.90 5.72
N SER A 190 2.26 11.14 6.18
CA SER A 190 1.34 11.52 7.26
C SER A 190 0.37 12.61 6.82
N PHE A 191 -0.80 12.60 7.46
CA PHE A 191 -1.86 13.55 7.24
C PHE A 191 -2.30 14.15 8.58
N SER A 192 -2.83 15.36 8.54
CA SER A 192 -3.48 15.98 9.68
C SER A 192 -4.80 15.25 10.01
N PRO A 193 -5.39 15.51 11.18
CA PRO A 193 -6.73 15.03 11.53
C PRO A 193 -7.82 15.49 10.53
N SER A 194 -7.58 16.62 9.84
CA SER A 194 -8.46 17.15 8.79
C SER A 194 -8.15 16.60 7.40
N GLY A 195 -7.15 15.73 7.26
CA GLY A 195 -6.80 15.08 6.00
C GLY A 195 -5.73 15.78 5.16
N GLN A 196 -5.19 16.91 5.60
CA GLN A 196 -4.13 17.62 4.87
C GLN A 196 -2.81 16.87 4.94
N VAL A 197 -2.04 16.85 3.85
CA VAL A 197 -0.72 16.19 3.84
C VAL A 197 0.25 16.98 4.73
N LEU A 198 0.86 16.30 5.69
CA LEU A 198 1.86 16.89 6.59
C LEU A 198 3.28 16.53 6.15
N THR A 199 3.53 15.25 5.87
CA THR A 199 4.83 14.75 5.44
C THR A 199 4.70 13.69 4.36
N HIS A 200 5.67 13.61 3.46
CA HIS A 200 5.80 12.51 2.50
C HIS A 200 7.25 12.36 2.01
N GLN A 201 7.60 11.15 1.56
CA GLN A 201 8.90 10.83 0.93
C GLN A 201 8.74 10.45 -0.55
N LEU A 202 7.55 10.70 -1.11
CA LEU A 202 7.21 10.35 -2.48
C LEU A 202 7.70 11.42 -3.47
N PRO A 203 8.08 11.04 -4.71
CA PRO A 203 8.48 12.00 -5.74
C PRO A 203 7.40 13.04 -6.08
N ILE A 204 6.14 12.65 -5.93
CA ILE A 204 4.97 13.51 -6.09
C ILE A 204 4.18 13.44 -4.79
N ALA A 205 3.82 14.60 -4.24
CA ALA A 205 2.99 14.68 -3.05
C ALA A 205 1.63 13.99 -3.31
N PRO A 206 1.16 13.11 -2.40
CA PRO A 206 -0.17 12.55 -2.50
C PRO A 206 -1.22 13.65 -2.33
N LYS A 207 -2.45 13.40 -2.78
CA LYS A 207 -3.56 14.33 -2.52
C LYS A 207 -3.96 14.30 -1.03
N PRO A 208 -4.54 15.37 -0.47
CA PRO A 208 -5.20 15.31 0.84
C PRO A 208 -6.22 14.18 0.93
N LEU A 209 -6.46 13.65 2.13
CA LEU A 209 -7.52 12.68 2.37
C LEU A 209 -8.86 13.35 2.11
N PRO A 210 -9.73 12.73 1.31
CA PRO A 210 -11.02 13.33 1.03
C PRO A 210 -11.92 13.26 2.27
N PRO A 211 -12.71 14.31 2.54
CA PRO A 211 -13.68 14.29 3.63
C PRO A 211 -14.80 13.29 3.33
N LEU A 212 -15.43 12.80 4.40
CA LEU A 212 -16.61 11.94 4.31
C LEU A 212 -17.83 12.71 4.81
N LEU A 213 -18.96 12.51 4.17
CA LEU A 213 -20.24 13.05 4.65
C LEU A 213 -20.55 12.44 6.02
N VAL A 214 -20.68 13.29 7.02
CA VAL A 214 -20.95 12.91 8.41
C VAL A 214 -22.10 13.76 8.96
N ARG A 215 -22.93 13.13 9.79
CA ARG A 215 -23.97 13.82 10.56
C ARG A 215 -24.08 13.24 11.96
N GLU A 216 -24.78 13.95 12.82
CA GLU A 216 -25.20 13.46 14.12
C GLU A 216 -26.73 13.33 14.11
N SER A 217 -27.24 12.16 14.51
CA SER A 217 -28.67 11.85 14.51
C SER A 217 -28.98 10.88 15.65
N GLU A 218 -30.00 11.17 16.46
CA GLU A 218 -30.47 10.32 17.56
C GLU A 218 -29.35 9.89 18.56
N GLY A 219 -28.37 10.76 18.81
CA GLY A 219 -27.24 10.44 19.69
C GLY A 219 -26.17 9.56 19.06
N PHE A 220 -26.22 9.32 17.75
CA PHE A 220 -25.21 8.59 16.99
C PHE A 220 -24.53 9.49 15.95
N ILE A 221 -23.26 9.21 15.70
CA ILE A 221 -22.54 9.76 14.55
C ILE A 221 -22.73 8.77 13.40
N GLU A 222 -23.14 9.30 12.24
CA GLU A 222 -23.39 8.52 11.03
C GLU A 222 -22.55 9.06 9.87
N VAL A 223 -22.04 8.14 9.06
CA VAL A 223 -21.33 8.44 7.81
C VAL A 223 -22.17 7.94 6.64
N PHE A 224 -22.26 8.74 5.57
CA PHE A 224 -22.95 8.32 4.35
C PHE A 224 -22.01 7.43 3.51
N ALA A 225 -22.33 6.15 3.43
CA ALA A 225 -21.48 5.14 2.80
C ALA A 225 -22.31 4.21 1.88
N PRO A 226 -21.68 3.50 0.92
CA PRO A 226 -22.38 2.55 0.07
C PRO A 226 -23.20 1.55 0.88
N ALA A 227 -24.42 1.28 0.41
CA ALA A 227 -25.30 0.33 1.07
C ALA A 227 -24.63 -1.05 1.19
N ARG A 228 -24.76 -1.67 2.36
CA ARG A 228 -24.27 -3.03 2.56
C ARG A 228 -25.18 -4.01 1.81
N PRO A 229 -24.64 -4.90 0.96
CA PRO A 229 -25.46 -5.84 0.19
C PRO A 229 -26.19 -6.88 1.07
N ASP A 230 -25.78 -7.04 2.32
CA ASP A 230 -26.20 -8.10 3.25
C ASP A 230 -27.17 -7.64 4.35
N ARG A 231 -27.59 -6.37 4.37
CA ARG A 231 -28.54 -5.86 5.38
C ARG A 231 -29.77 -5.23 4.69
N PRO A 232 -30.99 -5.79 4.85
CA PRO A 232 -32.18 -5.17 4.31
C PRO A 232 -32.43 -3.79 4.95
N ALA A 233 -32.98 -2.89 4.14
CA ALA A 233 -33.30 -1.51 4.48
C ALA A 233 -34.31 -1.39 5.62
#